data_AF-A0A9E1WHY3-F1
#
_entry.id   AF-A0A9E1WHY3-F1
#
_cell.length_a   1.000
_cell.length_b   1.000
_cell.length_c   1.000
_cell.angle_alpha   90.00
_cell.angle_beta   90.00
_cell.angle_gamma   90.00
#
_symmetry.space_group_name_H-M   'P 1'
#
loop_
_entity.id
_entity.type
_entity.pdbx_description
1 polymer ?
#
loop_
_entity_poly.entity_id
_entity_poly.type
_entity_poly.pdbx_seq_one_letter_code
_entity_poly.pdbx_strand_id
1 'polypeptide(L)'
;MNKFSLNACAKILEESFSNQFPADSHLRFFFKKNKNIGKSERSLIADTYYNVIRNKRYLEVLGSTNNPFKLILIYLIKIQGRSIRDLLPLINKDDGLWLSKIKANKLDNLSLSEKLSLPEWLWLKLARQYKESLAMQIANSLLLPAQLCLRVNTLKGKGREDVITELKGSFCEVKDQIYETKISPIGVILPRGSYIQKHPLFLEGNIEVQDEGSQLLSYLVNPKRGQMVADFCAGAGGKTLAMASIMKNTGRIYSFDVSGKRLDNLKIRLKRSGASNISMQKISSENDNKIKRLKEKFDRVLVDAPCTGFGTLRRNPDLKWKHSEKSLLELIAKQKKILQSAARLCKKKGLLIYATCSLLDEENEQQVENFLSENSDFKLLGKSVILEKYGLVLSDGKYLKLNPFENDTDGFFGAVMERVK
;
A
#
# COMPACT_ATOMS: atom_id res chain seq x y z
N MET A 1 -12.94 2.48 25.88
CA MET A 1 -12.32 1.14 25.81
C MET A 1 -12.50 0.49 27.15
N ASN A 2 -12.92 -0.79 27.20
CA ASN A 2 -13.06 -1.53 28.46
C ASN A 2 -11.74 -2.26 28.81
N LYS A 3 -11.68 -2.88 30.00
CA LYS A 3 -10.47 -3.59 30.47
C LYS A 3 -10.10 -4.77 29.57
N PHE A 4 -11.09 -5.50 29.05
CA PHE A 4 -10.86 -6.62 28.14
C PHE A 4 -10.17 -6.16 26.84
N SER A 5 -10.73 -5.16 26.16
CA SER A 5 -10.18 -4.58 24.93
C SER A 5 -8.76 -4.06 25.10
N LEU A 6 -8.47 -3.44 26.24
CA LEU A 6 -7.14 -2.93 26.58
C LEU A 6 -6.11 -4.07 26.67
N ASN A 7 -6.43 -5.11 27.45
CA ASN A 7 -5.57 -6.28 27.61
C ASN A 7 -5.43 -7.08 26.31
N ALA A 8 -6.53 -7.24 25.56
CA ALA A 8 -6.52 -7.87 24.25
C ALA A 8 -5.58 -7.14 23.29
N CYS A 9 -5.70 -5.82 23.19
CA CYS A 9 -4.82 -5.02 22.34
C CYS A 9 -3.35 -5.15 22.75
N ALA A 10 -3.05 -5.10 24.06
CA ALA A 10 -1.70 -5.25 24.58
C ALA A 10 -1.06 -6.59 24.19
N LYS A 11 -1.82 -7.69 24.32
CA LYS A 11 -1.37 -9.03 23.92
C LYS A 11 -1.07 -9.13 22.42
N ILE A 12 -1.91 -8.53 21.57
CA ILE A 12 -1.70 -8.56 20.11
C ILE A 12 -0.45 -7.74 19.75
N LEU A 13 -0.24 -6.58 20.39
CA LEU A 13 0.96 -5.78 20.19
C LEU A 13 2.23 -6.51 20.65
N GLU A 14 2.19 -7.20 21.79
CA GLU A 14 3.30 -8.00 22.30
C GLU A 14 3.70 -9.10 21.30
N GLU A 15 2.72 -9.85 20.78
CA GLU A 15 2.96 -10.82 19.71
C GLU A 15 3.51 -10.15 18.45
N SER A 16 2.97 -9.00 18.05
CA SER A 16 3.39 -8.29 16.84
C SER A 16 4.78 -7.66 16.93
N PHE A 17 5.22 -7.25 18.12
CA PHE A 17 6.56 -6.68 18.30
C PHE A 17 7.64 -7.75 18.41
N SER A 18 7.26 -8.95 18.83
CA SER A 18 8.18 -10.08 19.00
C SER A 18 8.34 -10.94 17.74
N ASN A 19 7.46 -10.77 16.74
CA ASN A 19 7.45 -11.59 15.53
C ASN A 19 7.55 -10.75 14.26
N GLN A 20 8.01 -11.37 13.17
CA GLN A 20 8.17 -10.69 11.87
C GLN A 20 6.91 -10.75 10.97
N PHE A 21 5.82 -11.38 11.42
CA PHE A 21 4.61 -11.49 10.61
C PHE A 21 3.93 -10.12 10.38
N PRO A 22 3.27 -9.90 9.23
CA PRO A 22 2.48 -8.69 8.96
C PRO A 22 1.50 -8.34 10.08
N ALA A 23 1.36 -7.05 10.42
CA ALA A 23 0.50 -6.59 11.50
C ALA A 23 -0.98 -7.01 11.33
N ASP A 24 -1.47 -7.06 10.10
CA ASP A 24 -2.82 -7.52 9.77
C ASP A 24 -3.03 -9.01 10.07
N SER A 25 -1.97 -9.82 9.95
CA SER A 25 -2.00 -11.26 10.21
C SER A 25 -2.19 -11.55 11.69
N HIS A 26 -1.54 -10.78 12.58
CA HIS A 26 -1.73 -10.89 14.04
C HIS A 26 -3.18 -10.58 14.45
N LEU A 27 -3.74 -9.45 13.99
CA LEU A 27 -5.13 -9.09 14.26
C LEU A 27 -6.11 -10.15 13.72
N ARG A 28 -5.91 -10.61 12.48
CA ARG A 28 -6.76 -11.63 11.87
C ARG A 28 -6.72 -12.93 12.65
N PHE A 29 -5.54 -13.38 13.07
CA PHE A 29 -5.38 -14.59 13.88
C PHE A 29 -6.08 -14.46 15.23
N PHE A 30 -5.87 -13.33 15.91
CA PHE A 30 -6.53 -13.02 17.18
C PHE A 30 -8.06 -13.04 17.07
N PHE A 31 -8.64 -12.34 16.09
CA PHE A 31 -10.11 -12.32 15.91
C PHE A 31 -10.68 -13.65 15.43
N LYS A 32 -9.89 -14.47 14.71
CA LYS A 32 -10.30 -15.84 14.35
C LYS A 32 -10.42 -16.73 15.58
N LYS A 33 -9.51 -16.59 16.55
CA LYS A 33 -9.56 -17.33 17.83
C LYS A 33 -10.64 -16.78 18.77
N ASN A 34 -10.97 -15.50 18.68
CA ASN A 34 -11.93 -14.82 19.56
C ASN A 34 -13.19 -14.40 18.79
N LYS A 35 -14.01 -15.38 18.39
CA LYS A 35 -15.20 -15.14 17.57
C LYS A 35 -16.30 -14.35 18.27
N ASN A 36 -16.34 -14.37 19.61
CA ASN A 36 -17.38 -13.77 20.43
C ASN A 36 -17.23 -12.24 20.60
N ILE A 37 -16.11 -11.66 20.16
CA ILE A 37 -15.89 -10.20 20.23
C ILE A 37 -16.82 -9.49 19.24
N GLY A 38 -17.62 -8.55 19.75
CA GLY A 38 -18.58 -7.78 18.95
C GLY A 38 -17.92 -6.84 17.93
N LYS A 39 -18.68 -6.40 16.92
CA LYS A 39 -18.18 -5.57 15.81
C LYS A 39 -17.53 -4.26 16.28
N SER A 40 -18.20 -3.53 17.18
CA SER A 40 -17.70 -2.26 17.73
C SER A 40 -16.39 -2.46 18.49
N GLU A 41 -16.32 -3.52 19.31
CA GLU A 41 -15.13 -3.85 20.08
C GLU A 41 -13.95 -4.26 19.19
N ARG A 42 -14.19 -5.06 18.13
CA ARG A 42 -13.16 -5.38 17.13
C ARG A 42 -12.60 -4.13 16.46
N SER A 43 -13.47 -3.18 16.09
CA SER A 43 -13.03 -1.91 15.48
C SER A 43 -12.13 -1.15 16.44
N LEU A 44 -12.55 -1.01 17.69
CA LEU A 44 -11.79 -0.30 18.73
C LEU A 44 -10.42 -0.93 18.99
N ILE A 45 -10.35 -2.27 19.09
CA ILE A 45 -9.09 -3.00 19.25
C ILE A 45 -8.19 -2.78 18.04
N ALA A 46 -8.71 -2.96 16.82
CA ALA A 46 -7.93 -2.81 15.60
C ALA A 46 -7.41 -1.38 15.41
N ASP A 47 -8.26 -0.38 15.66
CA ASP A 47 -7.87 1.03 15.55
C ASP A 47 -6.78 1.40 16.54
N THR A 48 -6.92 0.97 17.80
CA THR A 48 -5.91 1.21 18.83
C THR A 48 -4.60 0.51 18.49
N TYR A 49 -4.66 -0.76 18.10
CA TYR A 49 -3.50 -1.55 17.70
C TYR A 49 -2.70 -0.86 16.58
N TYR A 50 -3.36 -0.49 15.47
CA TYR A 50 -2.67 0.16 14.36
C TYR A 50 -2.14 1.55 14.72
N ASN A 51 -2.86 2.32 15.53
CA ASN A 51 -2.41 3.65 15.92
C ASN A 51 -1.23 3.61 16.90
N VAL A 52 -1.16 2.61 17.79
CA VAL A 52 0.02 2.40 18.64
C VAL A 52 1.22 2.01 17.78
N ILE A 53 1.08 1.09 16.82
CA ILE A 53 2.19 0.73 15.89
C ILE A 53 2.68 1.95 15.12
N ARG A 54 1.73 2.76 14.63
CA ARG A 54 2.03 3.96 13.83
C ARG A 54 2.83 4.99 14.63
N ASN A 55 2.48 5.17 15.90
CA ASN A 55 3.13 6.12 16.80
C ASN A 55 4.17 5.46 17.72
N LYS A 56 4.60 4.21 17.44
CA LYS A 56 5.41 3.39 18.33
C LYS A 56 6.61 4.15 18.92
N ARG A 57 7.49 4.69 18.06
CA ARG A 57 8.71 5.37 18.51
C ARG A 57 8.42 6.62 19.32
N TYR A 58 7.42 7.42 18.89
CA TYR A 58 6.99 8.58 19.65
C TYR A 58 6.52 8.18 21.07
N LEU A 59 5.67 7.15 21.16
CA LEU A 59 5.15 6.65 22.43
C LEU A 59 6.25 6.04 23.33
N GLU A 60 7.21 5.34 22.73
CA GLU A 60 8.34 4.74 23.45
C GLU A 60 9.21 5.81 24.12
N VAL A 61 9.54 6.87 23.38
CA VAL A 61 10.36 7.97 23.90
C VAL A 61 9.57 8.76 24.95
N LEU A 62 8.28 9.04 24.68
CA LEU A 62 7.40 9.72 25.65
C LEU A 62 7.34 9.01 27.00
N GLY A 63 7.24 7.68 26.97
CA GLY A 63 7.05 6.85 28.14
C GLY A 63 8.33 6.28 28.76
N SER A 64 9.47 6.43 28.07
CA SER A 64 10.71 5.69 28.35
C SER A 64 10.45 4.19 28.58
N THR A 65 9.65 3.59 27.69
CA THR A 65 9.17 2.20 27.83
C THR A 65 8.91 1.58 26.47
N ASN A 66 9.12 0.27 26.35
CA ASN A 66 8.71 -0.52 25.20
C ASN A 66 7.53 -1.47 25.51
N ASN A 67 6.99 -1.42 26.74
CA ASN A 67 5.92 -2.30 27.18
C ASN A 67 4.61 -1.99 26.42
N PRO A 68 4.03 -2.96 25.67
CA PRO A 68 2.85 -2.71 24.84
C PRO A 68 1.64 -2.14 25.57
N PHE A 69 1.37 -2.61 26.78
CA PHE A 69 0.26 -2.12 27.60
C PHE A 69 0.44 -0.64 27.95
N LYS A 70 1.64 -0.26 28.40
CA LYS A 70 2.00 1.13 28.70
C LYS A 70 1.94 2.03 27.47
N LEU A 71 2.38 1.55 26.30
CA LEU A 71 2.26 2.31 25.05
C LEU A 71 0.80 2.61 24.68
N ILE A 72 -0.13 1.67 24.91
CA ILE A 72 -1.56 1.93 24.72
C ILE A 72 -2.03 3.03 25.67
N LEU A 73 -1.65 3.00 26.94
CA LEU A 73 -2.05 4.04 27.91
C LEU A 73 -1.58 5.42 27.46
N ILE A 74 -0.33 5.56 27.03
CA ILE A 74 0.23 6.82 26.51
C ILE A 74 -0.55 7.28 25.27
N TYR A 75 -0.83 6.37 24.33
CA TYR A 75 -1.62 6.69 23.14
C TYR A 75 -3.00 7.23 23.50
N LEU A 76 -3.70 6.57 24.44
CA LEU A 76 -5.03 6.97 24.89
C LEU A 76 -5.04 8.37 25.51
N ILE A 77 -4.01 8.76 26.27
CA ILE A 77 -3.97 10.08 26.90
C ILE A 77 -3.41 11.19 26.00
N LYS A 78 -2.31 10.95 25.26
CA LYS A 78 -1.57 11.99 24.53
C LYS A 78 -2.10 12.19 23.10
N ILE A 79 -2.67 11.15 22.49
CA ILE A 79 -3.15 11.21 21.10
C ILE A 79 -4.68 11.17 21.03
N GLN A 80 -5.35 10.27 21.77
CA GLN A 80 -6.82 10.28 21.82
C GLN A 80 -7.41 11.32 22.79
N GLY A 81 -6.60 11.94 23.64
CA GLY A 81 -7.06 12.95 24.60
C GLY A 81 -7.94 12.42 25.74
N ARG A 82 -7.89 11.12 26.06
CA ARG A 82 -8.66 10.57 27.18
C ARG A 82 -8.17 11.12 28.52
N SER A 83 -9.10 11.29 29.48
CA SER A 83 -8.72 11.68 30.83
C SER A 83 -8.08 10.50 31.58
N ILE A 84 -7.16 10.79 32.51
CA ILE A 84 -6.58 9.74 33.37
C ILE A 84 -7.67 9.11 34.23
N ARG A 85 -8.63 9.92 34.70
CA ARG A 85 -9.75 9.48 35.54
C ARG A 85 -10.56 8.35 34.88
N ASP A 86 -10.74 8.41 33.55
CA ASP A 86 -11.44 7.35 32.79
C ASP A 86 -10.64 6.04 32.69
N LEU A 87 -9.32 6.10 32.85
CA LEU A 87 -8.43 4.95 32.74
C LEU A 87 -8.14 4.28 34.08
N LEU A 88 -8.22 5.02 35.19
CA LEU A 88 -7.94 4.50 36.54
C LEU A 88 -8.72 3.20 36.88
N PRO A 89 -10.02 3.04 36.54
CA PRO A 89 -10.74 1.80 36.81
C PRO A 89 -10.21 0.58 36.02
N LEU A 90 -9.42 0.82 34.97
CA LEU A 90 -8.95 -0.21 34.04
C LEU A 90 -7.51 -0.66 34.34
N ILE A 91 -6.77 0.08 35.17
CA ILE A 91 -5.33 -0.10 35.42
C ILE A 91 -5.04 -0.25 36.92
N ASN A 92 -3.84 -0.72 37.27
CA ASN A 92 -3.40 -0.78 38.66
C ASN A 92 -2.95 0.63 39.16
N LYS A 93 -2.76 0.75 40.48
CA LYS A 93 -2.39 2.02 41.12
C LYS A 93 -1.04 2.56 40.62
N ASP A 94 -0.07 1.68 40.41
CA ASP A 94 1.28 2.06 39.98
C ASP A 94 1.30 2.63 38.56
N ASP A 95 0.56 2.01 37.65
CA ASP A 95 0.36 2.51 36.28
C ASP A 95 -0.37 3.84 36.29
N GLY A 96 -1.34 4.05 37.21
CA GLY A 96 -2.02 5.34 37.37
C GLY A 96 -1.08 6.46 37.81
N LEU A 97 -0.21 6.18 38.79
CA LEU A 97 0.81 7.13 39.26
C LEU A 97 1.84 7.43 38.16
N TRP A 98 2.31 6.40 37.48
CA TRP A 98 3.23 6.53 36.34
C TRP A 98 2.61 7.36 35.21
N LEU A 99 1.35 7.09 34.82
CA LEU A 99 0.67 7.80 33.74
C LEU A 99 0.48 9.30 34.06
N SER A 100 0.28 9.63 35.33
CA SER A 100 0.19 11.02 35.79
C SER A 100 1.50 11.79 35.57
N LYS A 101 2.64 11.14 35.83
CA LYS A 101 3.98 11.71 35.52
C LYS A 101 4.17 11.90 34.01
N ILE A 102 3.79 10.91 33.20
CA ILE A 102 3.91 11.00 31.73
C ILE A 102 3.01 12.10 31.15
N LYS A 103 1.79 12.28 31.68
CA LYS A 103 0.89 13.34 31.21
C LYS A 103 1.47 14.73 31.46
N ALA A 104 2.07 14.94 32.64
CA ALA A 104 2.72 16.20 33.00
C ALA A 104 4.03 16.46 32.23
N ASN A 105 4.68 15.41 31.71
CA ASN A 105 5.90 15.54 30.94
C ASN A 105 5.67 16.31 29.63
N LYS A 106 6.32 17.47 29.51
CA LYS A 106 6.51 18.23 28.27
C LYS A 106 7.87 17.86 27.73
N LEU A 107 7.91 16.99 26.72
CA LEU A 107 9.18 16.63 26.09
C LEU A 107 9.52 17.67 25.04
N ASP A 108 10.17 18.74 25.49
CA ASP A 108 10.53 19.88 24.64
C ASP A 108 11.69 19.54 23.67
N ASN A 109 12.39 18.43 23.88
CA ASN A 109 13.61 18.05 23.14
C ASN A 109 13.51 16.78 22.28
N LEU A 110 12.34 16.43 21.74
CA LEU A 110 12.24 15.31 20.80
C LEU A 110 12.83 15.66 19.43
N SER A 111 13.60 14.74 18.85
CA SER A 111 14.05 14.87 17.46
C SER A 111 12.86 14.79 16.49
N LEU A 112 13.05 15.23 15.24
CA LEU A 112 11.99 15.13 14.22
C LEU A 112 11.63 13.67 13.91
N SER A 113 12.61 12.77 13.84
CA SER A 113 12.35 11.34 13.60
C SER A 113 11.51 10.72 14.73
N GLU A 114 11.72 11.15 15.98
CA GLU A 114 10.94 10.73 17.14
C GLU A 114 9.51 11.27 17.09
N LYS A 115 9.34 12.57 16.82
CA LYS A 115 8.02 13.21 16.66
C LYS A 115 7.20 12.57 15.55
N LEU A 116 7.85 12.23 14.44
CA LEU A 116 7.23 11.60 13.26
C LEU A 116 7.11 10.07 13.39
N SER A 117 7.59 9.50 14.50
CA SER A 117 7.61 8.06 14.76
C SER A 117 8.23 7.27 13.60
N LEU A 118 9.36 7.73 13.08
CA LEU A 118 10.13 7.08 12.02
C LEU A 118 11.48 6.59 12.57
N PRO A 119 12.05 5.50 12.02
CA PRO A 119 13.47 5.23 12.21
C PRO A 119 14.31 6.41 11.74
N GLU A 120 15.38 6.71 12.46
CA GLU A 120 16.25 7.86 12.16
C GLU A 120 16.82 7.79 10.74
N TRP A 121 17.33 6.63 10.33
CA TRP A 121 17.88 6.42 8.99
C TRP A 121 16.86 6.71 7.87
N LEU A 122 15.59 6.35 8.08
CA LEU A 122 14.51 6.60 7.12
C LEU A 122 14.16 8.08 7.08
N TRP A 123 14.08 8.73 8.23
CA TRP A 123 13.87 10.17 8.32
C TRP A 123 14.96 10.95 7.59
N LEU A 124 16.24 10.63 7.83
CA LEU A 124 17.37 11.31 7.20
C LEU A 124 17.34 11.21 5.67
N LYS A 125 16.97 10.03 5.12
CA LYS A 125 16.79 9.84 3.67
C LYS A 125 15.65 10.71 3.13
N LEU A 126 14.48 10.68 3.77
CA LEU A 126 13.32 11.47 3.34
C LEU A 126 13.60 12.98 3.43
N ALA A 127 14.22 13.44 4.51
CA ALA A 127 14.57 14.85 4.72
C ALA A 127 15.57 15.36 3.68
N ARG A 128 16.56 14.54 3.31
CA ARG A 128 17.50 14.86 2.23
C ARG A 128 16.80 14.92 0.87
N GLN A 129 15.98 13.92 0.55
CA GLN A 129 15.35 13.77 -0.75
C GLN A 129 14.28 14.85 -1.02
N TYR A 130 13.38 15.09 -0.07
CA TYR A 130 12.24 16.00 -0.24
C TYR A 130 12.49 17.41 0.29
N LYS A 131 13.65 17.65 0.92
CA LYS A 131 13.90 18.78 1.84
C LYS A 131 13.03 18.66 3.09
N GLU A 132 13.53 19.17 4.21
CA GLU A 132 12.93 18.95 5.52
C GLU A 132 11.44 19.31 5.60
N SER A 133 11.06 20.51 5.12
CA SER A 133 9.66 20.99 5.20
C SER A 133 8.66 20.05 4.52
N LEU A 134 8.93 19.63 3.28
CA LEU A 134 8.02 18.73 2.55
C LEU A 134 8.11 17.30 3.11
N ALA A 135 9.31 16.84 3.51
CA ALA A 135 9.47 15.56 4.17
C ALA A 135 8.64 15.46 5.45
N MET A 136 8.58 16.53 6.26
CA MET A 136 7.73 16.61 7.44
C MET A 136 6.25 16.49 7.09
N GLN A 137 5.79 17.17 6.04
CA GLN A 137 4.39 17.11 5.61
C GLN A 137 4.01 15.69 5.15
N ILE A 138 4.86 15.05 4.34
CA ILE A 138 4.68 13.66 3.91
C ILE A 138 4.66 12.71 5.12
N ALA A 139 5.62 12.84 6.03
CA ALA A 139 5.74 12.01 7.22
C ALA A 139 4.52 12.14 8.15
N ASN A 140 4.01 13.36 8.35
CA ASN A 140 2.78 13.58 9.10
C ASN A 140 1.57 12.91 8.42
N SER A 141 1.45 13.00 7.09
CA SER A 141 0.36 12.32 6.37
C SER A 141 0.46 10.79 6.45
N LEU A 142 1.66 10.23 6.54
CA LEU A 142 1.87 8.79 6.78
C LEU A 142 1.43 8.35 8.20
N LEU A 143 1.34 9.30 9.15
CA LEU A 143 0.80 9.07 10.49
C LEU A 143 -0.75 9.03 10.52
N LEU A 144 -1.43 9.35 9.42
CA LEU A 144 -2.88 9.28 9.32
C LEU A 144 -3.33 7.94 8.70
N PRO A 145 -4.34 7.27 9.26
CA PRO A 145 -4.85 6.04 8.66
C PRO A 145 -5.49 6.32 7.29
N ALA A 146 -5.24 5.44 6.32
CA ALA A 146 -5.86 5.55 5.00
C ALA A 146 -7.34 5.14 5.02
N GLN A 147 -8.15 5.81 4.19
CA GLN A 147 -9.51 5.41 3.88
C GLN A 147 -9.54 4.13 3.01
N LEU A 148 -10.73 3.52 2.89
CA LEU A 148 -10.93 2.38 2.01
C LEU A 148 -11.09 2.87 0.57
N CYS A 149 -10.13 2.55 -0.28
CA CYS A 149 -10.20 2.85 -1.71
C CYS A 149 -10.63 1.61 -2.49
N LEU A 150 -11.62 1.78 -3.35
CA LEU A 150 -12.16 0.78 -4.25
C LEU A 150 -11.88 1.18 -5.69
N ARG A 151 -11.70 0.17 -6.56
CA ARG A 151 -11.70 0.31 -8.01
C ARG A 151 -12.96 -0.32 -8.58
N VAL A 152 -13.70 0.43 -9.40
CA VAL A 152 -14.83 -0.09 -10.17
C VAL A 152 -14.32 -1.01 -11.28
N ASN A 153 -14.94 -2.17 -11.42
CA ASN A 153 -14.64 -3.11 -12.49
C ASN A 153 -15.46 -2.81 -13.74
N THR A 154 -14.85 -2.08 -14.67
CA THR A 154 -15.48 -1.67 -15.92
C THR A 154 -15.77 -2.82 -16.92
N LEU A 155 -15.56 -4.08 -16.54
CA LEU A 155 -16.01 -5.26 -17.31
C LEU A 155 -17.45 -5.65 -16.97
N LYS A 156 -17.98 -5.25 -15.81
CA LYS A 156 -19.28 -5.69 -15.30
C LYS A 156 -20.46 -4.80 -15.70
N GLY A 157 -20.21 -3.78 -16.51
CA GLY A 157 -21.25 -2.89 -17.04
C GLY A 157 -21.65 -1.72 -16.15
N LYS A 158 -21.49 -1.80 -14.82
CA LYS A 158 -21.77 -0.68 -13.91
C LYS A 158 -20.72 0.44 -14.01
N GLY A 159 -21.18 1.68 -14.09
CA GLY A 159 -20.35 2.88 -14.03
C GLY A 159 -19.95 3.26 -12.60
N ARG A 160 -19.06 4.24 -12.45
CA ARG A 160 -18.62 4.75 -11.14
C ARG A 160 -19.78 5.36 -10.35
N GLU A 161 -20.65 6.11 -11.02
CA GLU A 161 -21.80 6.78 -10.40
C GLU A 161 -22.85 5.78 -9.89
N ASP A 162 -23.14 4.72 -10.66
CA ASP A 162 -24.04 3.64 -10.25
C ASP A 162 -23.52 2.94 -8.98
N VAL A 163 -22.22 2.65 -8.97
CA VAL A 163 -21.56 2.02 -7.82
C VAL A 163 -21.63 2.93 -6.59
N ILE A 164 -21.35 4.23 -6.73
CA ILE A 164 -21.45 5.18 -5.62
C ILE A 164 -22.89 5.25 -5.08
N THR A 165 -23.89 5.30 -5.96
CA THR A 165 -25.30 5.35 -5.57
C THR A 165 -25.71 4.12 -4.76
N GLU A 166 -25.36 2.93 -5.23
CA GLU A 166 -25.67 1.68 -4.52
C GLU A 166 -24.92 1.57 -3.17
N LEU A 167 -23.66 2.02 -3.12
CA LEU A 167 -22.91 2.08 -1.88
C LEU A 167 -23.52 3.07 -0.88
N LYS A 168 -23.94 4.25 -1.32
CA LYS A 168 -24.62 5.24 -0.46
C LYS A 168 -25.94 4.69 0.10
N GLY A 169 -26.70 3.93 -0.70
CA GLY A 169 -27.91 3.24 -0.24
C GLY A 169 -27.63 2.09 0.73
N SER A 170 -26.49 1.40 0.62
CA SER A 170 -26.13 0.29 1.51
C SER A 170 -25.41 0.74 2.79
N PHE A 171 -24.78 1.92 2.76
CA PHE A 171 -24.03 2.52 3.86
C PHE A 171 -24.63 3.88 4.25
N CYS A 172 -25.96 3.97 4.41
CA CYS A 172 -26.71 5.21 4.64
C CYS A 172 -26.14 6.11 5.75
N GLU A 173 -25.71 5.52 6.87
CA GLU A 173 -25.13 6.20 8.04
C GLU A 173 -23.87 7.03 7.71
N VAL A 174 -23.16 6.65 6.65
CA VAL A 174 -21.90 7.29 6.25
C VAL A 174 -21.91 7.72 4.79
N LYS A 175 -23.09 7.89 4.20
CA LYS A 175 -23.28 8.20 2.77
C LYS A 175 -22.51 9.45 2.32
N ASP A 176 -22.38 10.45 3.19
CA ASP A 176 -21.71 11.73 2.89
C ASP A 176 -20.18 11.60 2.90
N GLN A 177 -19.67 10.45 3.35
CA GLN A 177 -18.25 10.11 3.32
C GLN A 177 -17.91 9.12 2.19
N ILE A 178 -18.86 8.88 1.28
CA ILE A 178 -18.66 8.04 0.08
C ILE A 178 -18.61 8.96 -1.14
N TYR A 179 -17.45 9.05 -1.76
CA TYR A 179 -17.19 9.96 -2.86
C TYR A 179 -16.18 9.37 -3.85
N GLU A 180 -16.04 10.01 -5.00
CA GLU A 180 -15.07 9.63 -6.02
C GLU A 180 -13.64 9.91 -5.58
N THR A 181 -12.69 9.13 -6.08
CA THR A 181 -11.27 9.45 -5.93
C THR A 181 -10.90 10.72 -6.71
N LYS A 182 -9.88 11.46 -6.22
CA LYS A 182 -9.48 12.77 -6.77
C LYS A 182 -8.89 12.70 -8.17
N ILE A 183 -8.20 11.61 -8.51
CA ILE A 183 -7.39 11.46 -9.72
C ILE A 183 -7.93 10.30 -10.59
N SER A 184 -8.13 9.11 -10.01
CA SER A 184 -8.58 7.94 -10.78
C SER A 184 -10.03 8.10 -11.25
N PRO A 185 -10.34 7.85 -12.53
CA PRO A 185 -11.69 8.04 -13.07
C PRO A 185 -12.66 6.93 -12.66
N ILE A 186 -12.16 5.85 -12.04
CA ILE A 186 -12.94 4.67 -11.66
C ILE A 186 -12.78 4.32 -10.18
N GLY A 187 -12.15 5.18 -9.39
CA GLY A 187 -11.95 4.97 -7.97
C GLY A 187 -13.10 5.52 -7.13
N VAL A 188 -13.37 4.84 -6.02
CA VAL A 188 -14.38 5.23 -5.03
C VAL A 188 -13.77 5.14 -3.63
N ILE A 189 -14.01 6.14 -2.81
CA ILE A 189 -13.58 6.22 -1.42
C ILE A 189 -14.74 5.88 -0.49
N LEU A 190 -14.46 5.05 0.52
CA LEU A 190 -15.33 4.79 1.66
C LEU A 190 -14.58 5.07 2.97
N PRO A 191 -15.31 5.35 4.06
CA PRO A 191 -14.74 5.41 5.40
C PRO A 191 -13.96 4.15 5.74
N ARG A 192 -12.88 4.33 6.49
CA ARG A 192 -12.14 3.22 7.08
C ARG A 192 -13.08 2.37 7.95
N GLY A 193 -12.89 1.05 7.92
CA GLY A 193 -13.72 0.10 8.67
C GLY A 193 -15.01 -0.33 7.95
N SER A 194 -15.33 0.27 6.80
CA SER A 194 -16.42 -0.18 5.92
C SER A 194 -16.22 -1.63 5.50
N TYR A 195 -17.17 -2.49 5.84
CA TYR A 195 -17.05 -3.94 5.64
C TYR A 195 -17.53 -4.36 4.26
N ILE A 196 -16.72 -4.06 3.25
CA ILE A 196 -17.08 -4.25 1.84
C ILE A 196 -17.05 -5.72 1.38
N GLN A 197 -16.34 -6.60 2.10
CA GLN A 197 -16.04 -7.96 1.61
C GLN A 197 -17.28 -8.87 1.49
N LYS A 198 -18.39 -8.53 2.16
CA LYS A 198 -19.68 -9.24 2.04
C LYS A 198 -20.73 -8.49 1.22
N HIS A 199 -20.39 -7.31 0.71
CA HIS A 199 -21.33 -6.51 -0.07
C HIS A 199 -21.58 -7.13 -1.44
N PRO A 200 -22.82 -7.12 -1.99
CA PRO A 200 -23.14 -7.66 -3.31
C PRO A 200 -22.19 -7.19 -4.41
N LEU A 201 -21.97 -5.87 -4.56
CA LEU A 201 -20.97 -5.30 -5.48
C LEU A 201 -19.60 -5.98 -5.41
N PHE A 202 -19.09 -6.29 -4.21
CA PHE A 202 -17.79 -6.95 -4.07
C PHE A 202 -17.87 -8.43 -4.41
N LEU A 203 -18.92 -9.14 -3.97
CA LEU A 203 -19.10 -10.58 -4.20
C LEU A 203 -19.35 -10.91 -5.67
N GLU A 204 -20.03 -10.02 -6.39
CA GLU A 204 -20.30 -10.15 -7.81
C GLU A 204 -19.14 -9.67 -8.69
N GLY A 205 -18.17 -8.95 -8.11
CA GLY A 205 -16.98 -8.47 -8.81
C GLY A 205 -17.14 -7.13 -9.51
N ASN A 206 -18.16 -6.34 -9.16
CA ASN A 206 -18.34 -4.97 -9.64
C ASN A 206 -17.27 -4.01 -9.09
N ILE A 207 -16.64 -4.36 -7.97
CA ILE A 207 -15.59 -3.57 -7.32
C ILE A 207 -14.44 -4.45 -6.82
N GLU A 208 -13.26 -3.86 -6.71
CA GLU A 208 -12.06 -4.45 -6.11
C GLU A 208 -11.48 -3.49 -5.07
N VAL A 209 -10.90 -3.99 -3.98
CA VAL A 209 -10.14 -3.15 -3.04
C VAL A 209 -8.77 -2.88 -3.65
N GLN A 210 -8.48 -1.61 -3.94
CA GLN A 210 -7.21 -1.19 -4.54
C GLN A 210 -7.00 0.30 -4.33
N ASP A 211 -5.83 0.68 -3.81
CA ASP A 211 -5.41 2.08 -3.69
C ASP A 211 -5.39 2.80 -5.03
N GLU A 212 -5.75 4.07 -5.01
CA GLU A 212 -5.82 4.94 -6.17
C GLU A 212 -4.51 4.99 -6.97
N GLY A 213 -3.34 5.08 -6.31
CA GLY A 213 -2.05 5.09 -7.01
C GLY A 213 -1.78 3.81 -7.78
N SER A 214 -2.22 2.66 -7.25
CA SER A 214 -2.17 1.39 -7.97
C SER A 214 -3.14 1.32 -9.16
N GLN A 215 -4.24 2.07 -9.14
CA GLN A 215 -5.14 2.20 -10.28
C GLN A 215 -4.46 3.03 -11.39
N LEU A 216 -3.85 4.17 -11.03
CA LEU A 216 -3.10 5.03 -11.96
C LEU A 216 -1.95 4.31 -12.66
N LEU A 217 -1.24 3.43 -11.94
CA LEU A 217 -0.21 2.58 -12.56
C LEU A 217 -0.76 1.68 -13.68
N SER A 218 -2.01 1.22 -13.58
CA SER A 218 -2.62 0.40 -14.63
C SER A 218 -2.91 1.21 -15.89
N TYR A 219 -3.21 2.50 -15.76
CA TYR A 219 -3.30 3.45 -16.88
C TYR A 219 -1.92 3.79 -17.45
N LEU A 220 -0.90 3.94 -16.60
CA LEU A 220 0.49 4.20 -17.00
C LEU A 220 1.07 3.07 -17.87
N VAL A 221 0.67 1.81 -17.61
CA VAL A 221 1.02 0.67 -18.49
C VAL A 221 0.45 0.85 -19.90
N ASN A 222 -0.64 1.58 -20.06
CA ASN A 222 -1.29 1.85 -21.34
C ASN A 222 -1.53 0.58 -22.19
N PRO A 223 -2.12 -0.49 -21.60
CA PRO A 223 -2.36 -1.71 -22.35
C PRO A 223 -3.48 -1.47 -23.38
N LYS A 224 -3.29 -1.97 -24.59
CA LYS A 224 -4.29 -1.87 -25.68
C LYS A 224 -4.94 -3.21 -25.96
N ARG A 225 -6.13 -3.14 -26.55
CA ARG A 225 -6.86 -4.33 -27.01
C ARG A 225 -5.99 -5.15 -27.98
N GLY A 226 -6.07 -6.47 -27.86
CA GLY A 226 -5.29 -7.41 -28.69
C GLY A 226 -3.81 -7.56 -28.34
N GLN A 227 -3.24 -6.72 -27.47
CA GLN A 227 -1.81 -6.79 -27.11
C GLN A 227 -1.45 -7.97 -26.22
N MET A 228 -0.16 -8.32 -26.22
CA MET A 228 0.44 -9.19 -25.21
C MET A 228 1.07 -8.35 -24.09
N VAL A 229 0.60 -8.55 -22.86
CA VAL A 229 1.04 -7.80 -21.68
C VAL A 229 1.61 -8.75 -20.63
N ALA A 230 2.75 -8.41 -20.03
CA ALA A 230 3.31 -9.13 -18.90
C ALA A 230 3.13 -8.31 -17.61
N ASP A 231 2.64 -8.96 -16.56
CA ASP A 231 2.71 -8.49 -15.17
C ASP A 231 3.73 -9.37 -14.44
N PHE A 232 4.96 -8.90 -14.32
CA PHE A 232 6.12 -9.71 -13.95
C PHE A 232 6.21 -10.03 -12.45
N CYS A 233 5.49 -9.26 -11.63
CA CYS A 233 5.40 -9.41 -10.18
C CYS A 233 3.93 -9.26 -9.75
N ALA A 234 3.07 -10.09 -10.33
CA ALA A 234 1.62 -9.89 -10.30
C ALA A 234 1.01 -9.91 -8.90
N GLY A 235 1.64 -10.60 -7.94
CA GLY A 235 1.13 -10.72 -6.59
C GLY A 235 -0.27 -11.32 -6.57
N ALA A 236 -1.19 -10.67 -5.84
CA ALA A 236 -2.60 -11.06 -5.83
C ALA A 236 -3.40 -10.54 -7.05
N GLY A 237 -2.72 -9.95 -8.04
CA GLY A 237 -3.24 -9.57 -9.36
C GLY A 237 -4.17 -8.36 -9.40
N GLY A 238 -4.06 -7.43 -8.45
CA GLY A 238 -4.85 -6.20 -8.48
C GLY A 238 -4.66 -5.41 -9.77
N LYS A 239 -3.39 -5.17 -10.16
CA LYS A 239 -3.02 -4.47 -11.40
C LYS A 239 -3.34 -5.31 -12.64
N THR A 240 -3.06 -6.62 -12.61
CA THR A 240 -3.48 -7.55 -13.67
C THR A 240 -4.97 -7.40 -14.02
N LEU A 241 -5.84 -7.42 -13.01
CA LEU A 241 -7.30 -7.29 -13.23
C LEU A 241 -7.69 -5.93 -13.79
N ALA A 242 -7.02 -4.83 -13.38
CA ALA A 242 -7.27 -3.52 -14.00
C ALA A 242 -6.86 -3.50 -15.46
N MET A 243 -5.69 -4.06 -15.79
CA MET A 243 -5.24 -4.16 -17.17
C MET A 243 -6.20 -4.99 -18.03
N ALA A 244 -6.75 -6.10 -17.50
CA ALA A 244 -7.78 -6.89 -18.17
C ALA A 244 -9.04 -6.05 -18.48
N SER A 245 -9.46 -5.21 -17.53
CA SER A 245 -10.59 -4.29 -17.72
C SER A 245 -10.31 -3.22 -18.79
N ILE A 246 -9.10 -2.64 -18.82
CA ILE A 246 -8.69 -1.66 -19.85
C ILE A 246 -8.64 -2.33 -21.24
N MET A 247 -8.14 -3.56 -21.32
CA MET A 247 -8.06 -4.37 -22.55
C MET A 247 -9.40 -4.98 -22.95
N LYS A 248 -10.47 -4.80 -22.16
CA LYS A 248 -11.82 -5.32 -22.42
C LYS A 248 -11.81 -6.82 -22.77
N ASN A 249 -11.08 -7.62 -21.99
CA ASN A 249 -10.95 -9.07 -22.18
C ASN A 249 -10.37 -9.51 -23.55
N THR A 250 -9.67 -8.63 -24.25
CA THR A 250 -9.00 -8.97 -25.52
C THR A 250 -7.47 -9.09 -25.35
N GLY A 251 -6.78 -9.71 -26.30
CA GLY A 251 -5.33 -9.94 -26.21
C GLY A 251 -4.98 -10.98 -25.15
N ARG A 252 -3.80 -10.87 -24.53
CA ARG A 252 -3.35 -11.82 -23.51
C ARG A 252 -2.48 -11.16 -22.46
N ILE A 253 -2.79 -11.40 -21.18
CA ILE A 253 -2.02 -10.94 -20.04
C ILE A 253 -1.33 -12.15 -19.39
N TYR A 254 -0.02 -12.10 -19.20
CA TYR A 254 0.72 -13.10 -18.45
C TYR A 254 1.04 -12.57 -17.06
N SER A 255 0.55 -13.25 -16.03
CA SER A 255 0.82 -12.91 -14.62
C SER A 255 1.86 -13.83 -14.05
N PHE A 256 3.07 -13.32 -13.85
CA PHE A 256 4.17 -14.06 -13.24
C PHE A 256 4.29 -13.75 -11.76
N ASP A 257 4.55 -14.77 -10.95
CA ASP A 257 4.97 -14.61 -9.55
C ASP A 257 5.74 -15.86 -9.10
N VAL A 258 6.66 -15.69 -8.15
CA VAL A 258 7.38 -16.80 -7.52
C VAL A 258 6.52 -17.52 -6.47
N SER A 259 5.54 -16.82 -5.90
CA SER A 259 4.66 -17.31 -4.85
C SER A 259 3.38 -17.92 -5.43
N GLY A 260 3.27 -19.26 -5.34
CA GLY A 260 2.04 -19.97 -5.70
C GLY A 260 0.82 -19.47 -4.92
N LYS A 261 1.00 -19.22 -3.61
CA LYS A 261 -0.06 -18.70 -2.73
C LYS A 261 -0.63 -17.35 -3.21
N ARG A 262 0.20 -16.46 -3.76
CA ARG A 262 -0.26 -15.18 -4.30
C ARG A 262 -1.08 -15.38 -5.59
N LEU A 263 -0.64 -16.27 -6.46
CA LEU A 263 -1.38 -16.66 -7.67
C LEU A 263 -2.71 -17.38 -7.34
N ASP A 264 -2.76 -18.19 -6.29
CA ASP A 264 -4.01 -18.81 -5.83
C ASP A 264 -5.03 -17.75 -5.39
N ASN A 265 -4.58 -16.69 -4.70
CA ASN A 265 -5.46 -15.57 -4.36
C ASN A 265 -5.94 -14.82 -5.62
N LEU A 266 -5.08 -14.66 -6.63
CA LEU A 266 -5.49 -14.10 -7.92
C LEU A 266 -6.55 -14.98 -8.60
N LYS A 267 -6.42 -16.31 -8.58
CA LYS A 267 -7.41 -17.24 -9.15
C LYS A 267 -8.82 -17.02 -8.58
N ILE A 268 -8.94 -16.78 -7.28
CA ILE A 268 -10.22 -16.49 -6.61
C ILE A 268 -10.80 -15.17 -7.12
N ARG A 269 -9.98 -14.12 -7.19
CA ARG A 269 -10.41 -12.79 -7.67
C ARG A 269 -10.77 -12.82 -9.16
N LEU A 270 -10.02 -13.58 -9.95
CA LEU A 270 -10.23 -13.78 -11.38
C LEU A 270 -11.63 -14.32 -11.66
N LYS A 271 -12.01 -15.42 -10.99
CA LYS A 271 -13.33 -16.06 -11.13
C LYS A 271 -14.48 -15.06 -10.95
N ARG A 272 -14.31 -14.12 -10.04
CA ARG A 272 -15.32 -13.11 -9.71
C ARG A 272 -15.30 -11.90 -10.65
N SER A 273 -14.10 -11.48 -11.07
CA SER A 273 -13.92 -10.28 -11.91
C SER A 273 -14.54 -10.39 -13.30
N GLY A 274 -14.75 -11.60 -13.81
CA GLY A 274 -15.16 -11.83 -15.20
C GLY A 274 -14.04 -11.59 -16.22
N ALA A 275 -12.79 -11.44 -15.78
CA ALA A 275 -11.65 -11.37 -16.70
C ALA A 275 -11.34 -12.76 -17.31
N SER A 276 -11.08 -12.80 -18.62
CA SER A 276 -10.89 -14.05 -19.37
C SER A 276 -9.56 -14.17 -20.12
N ASN A 277 -8.81 -13.07 -20.26
CA ASN A 277 -7.60 -13.00 -21.05
C ASN A 277 -6.30 -13.17 -20.24
N ILE A 278 -6.35 -13.77 -19.04
CA ILE A 278 -5.22 -13.85 -18.10
C ILE A 278 -4.65 -15.27 -18.03
N SER A 279 -3.34 -15.38 -18.21
CA SER A 279 -2.57 -16.62 -18.05
C SER A 279 -1.63 -16.49 -16.85
N MET A 280 -1.97 -17.16 -15.75
CA MET A 280 -1.13 -17.19 -14.54
C MET A 280 0.04 -18.17 -14.72
N GLN A 281 1.24 -17.74 -14.35
CA GLN A 281 2.48 -18.50 -14.53
C GLN A 281 3.33 -18.42 -13.27
N LYS A 282 3.37 -19.52 -12.51
CA LYS A 282 4.37 -19.67 -11.44
C LYS A 282 5.75 -19.83 -12.06
N ILE A 283 6.69 -18.99 -11.62
CA ILE A 283 8.11 -19.03 -11.98
C ILE A 283 8.95 -19.38 -10.74
N SER A 284 10.10 -19.99 -10.95
CA SER A 284 11.04 -20.31 -9.86
C SER A 284 11.90 -19.09 -9.45
N SER A 285 12.24 -18.25 -10.42
CA SER A 285 13.04 -17.03 -10.27
C SER A 285 12.85 -16.12 -11.48
N GLU A 286 13.44 -14.94 -11.45
CA GLU A 286 13.54 -14.05 -12.60
C GLU A 286 14.31 -14.67 -13.78
N ASN A 287 15.05 -15.77 -13.60
CA ASN A 287 15.81 -16.44 -14.67
C ASN A 287 15.17 -17.74 -15.17
N ASP A 288 13.91 -18.00 -14.81
CA ASP A 288 13.17 -19.21 -15.21
C ASP A 288 13.12 -19.40 -16.74
N ASN A 289 13.21 -20.66 -17.20
CA ASN A 289 13.17 -20.99 -18.62
C ASN A 289 11.88 -20.55 -19.31
N LYS A 290 10.76 -20.46 -18.58
CA LYS A 290 9.49 -19.92 -19.12
C LYS A 290 9.64 -18.46 -19.56
N ILE A 291 10.43 -17.66 -18.83
CA ILE A 291 10.70 -16.26 -19.15
C ILE A 291 11.57 -16.19 -20.40
N LYS A 292 12.65 -17.00 -20.45
CA LYS A 292 13.57 -17.03 -21.61
C LYS A 292 12.86 -17.34 -22.93
N ARG A 293 11.87 -18.24 -22.91
CA ARG A 293 11.07 -18.62 -24.10
C ARG A 293 10.16 -17.49 -24.62
N LEU A 294 9.90 -16.46 -23.81
CA LEU A 294 9.02 -15.35 -24.15
C LEU A 294 9.78 -14.05 -24.43
N LYS A 295 11.09 -14.13 -24.73
CA LYS A 295 11.92 -12.99 -25.12
C LYS A 295 11.26 -12.21 -26.26
N GLU A 296 11.20 -10.89 -26.11
CA GLU A 296 10.70 -9.96 -27.13
C GLU A 296 9.28 -10.23 -27.65
N LYS A 297 8.41 -10.83 -26.82
CA LYS A 297 7.02 -11.13 -27.21
C LYS A 297 6.00 -10.10 -26.74
N PHE A 298 6.35 -9.25 -25.77
CA PHE A 298 5.36 -8.42 -25.08
C PHE A 298 5.36 -6.97 -25.55
N ASP A 299 4.17 -6.46 -25.84
CA ASP A 299 3.91 -5.03 -26.09
C ASP A 299 4.13 -4.17 -24.86
N ARG A 300 3.80 -4.71 -23.68
CA ARG A 300 3.89 -4.07 -22.38
C ARG A 300 4.44 -5.04 -21.36
N VAL A 301 5.37 -4.57 -20.54
CA VAL A 301 5.89 -5.33 -19.41
C VAL A 301 5.81 -4.45 -18.17
N LEU A 302 4.99 -4.83 -17.20
CA LEU A 302 4.91 -4.20 -15.90
C LEU A 302 5.80 -4.95 -14.91
N VAL A 303 6.64 -4.19 -14.22
CA VAL A 303 7.44 -4.62 -13.08
C VAL A 303 7.00 -3.82 -11.86
N ASP A 304 6.00 -4.34 -11.15
CA ASP A 304 5.61 -3.85 -9.81
C ASP A 304 6.53 -4.49 -8.77
N ALA A 305 7.71 -3.89 -8.60
CA ALA A 305 8.83 -4.55 -7.95
C ALA A 305 8.62 -4.74 -6.44
N PRO A 306 9.12 -5.85 -5.85
CA PRO A 306 9.19 -5.96 -4.40
C PRO A 306 10.06 -4.82 -3.83
N CYS A 307 9.50 -4.05 -2.90
CA CYS A 307 10.11 -2.87 -2.31
C CYS A 307 9.85 -2.80 -0.80
N THR A 308 10.39 -1.78 -0.14
CA THR A 308 10.14 -1.51 1.29
C THR A 308 8.67 -1.25 1.63
N GLY A 309 7.90 -0.77 0.65
CA GLY A 309 6.50 -0.41 0.84
C GLY A 309 6.28 0.83 1.72
N PHE A 310 7.29 1.67 1.91
CA PHE A 310 7.21 2.88 2.74
C PHE A 310 6.19 3.92 2.27
N GLY A 311 5.73 3.86 1.03
CA GLY A 311 4.59 4.64 0.57
C GLY A 311 3.27 4.21 1.20
N THR A 312 3.16 2.99 1.71
CA THR A 312 1.91 2.40 2.23
C THR A 312 1.78 2.44 3.75
N LEU A 313 2.61 3.22 4.47
CA LEU A 313 2.62 3.23 5.94
C LEU A 313 1.28 3.66 6.58
N ARG A 314 0.44 4.38 5.84
CA ARG A 314 -0.95 4.67 6.25
C ARG A 314 -1.76 3.40 6.47
N ARG A 315 -1.50 2.36 5.67
CA ARG A 315 -2.16 1.04 5.70
C ARG A 315 -1.36 0.01 6.52
N ASN A 316 -0.05 -0.01 6.34
CA ASN A 316 0.88 -0.99 6.93
C ASN A 316 1.96 -0.27 7.77
N PRO A 317 1.60 0.33 8.92
CA PRO A 317 2.53 1.14 9.72
C PRO A 317 3.68 0.34 10.34
N ASP A 318 3.62 -0.99 10.32
CA ASP A 318 4.66 -1.89 10.80
C ASP A 318 5.87 -1.98 9.85
N LEU A 319 5.70 -1.69 8.56
CA LEU A 319 6.77 -1.86 7.56
C LEU A 319 8.03 -1.04 7.89
N LYS A 320 7.89 0.17 8.44
CA LYS A 320 9.02 1.01 8.86
C LYS A 320 9.89 0.39 9.95
N TRP A 321 9.40 -0.61 10.68
CA TRP A 321 10.15 -1.32 11.72
C TRP A 321 10.72 -2.66 11.25
N LYS A 322 10.32 -3.13 10.07
CA LYS A 322 10.73 -4.43 9.50
C LYS A 322 11.91 -4.33 8.56
N HIS A 323 12.22 -3.12 8.11
CA HIS A 323 13.33 -2.84 7.23
C HIS A 323 14.45 -2.14 8.00
N SER A 324 15.67 -2.53 7.64
CA SER A 324 16.92 -1.85 7.97
C SER A 324 17.58 -1.35 6.68
N GLU A 325 18.59 -0.48 6.81
CA GLU A 325 19.42 -0.05 5.68
C GLU A 325 20.01 -1.24 4.91
N LYS A 326 20.46 -2.29 5.62
CA LYS A 326 20.94 -3.53 4.99
C LYS A 326 19.86 -4.19 4.14
N SER A 327 18.65 -4.35 4.66
CA SER A 327 17.55 -4.97 3.90
C SER A 327 17.10 -4.13 2.70
N LEU A 328 17.25 -2.80 2.78
CA LEU A 328 17.01 -1.89 1.66
C LEU A 328 18.01 -2.14 0.52
N LEU A 329 19.30 -2.27 0.84
CA LEU A 329 20.33 -2.60 -0.16
C LEU A 329 20.07 -3.96 -0.85
N GLU A 330 19.62 -4.96 -0.09
CA GLU A 330 19.23 -6.27 -0.64
C GLU A 330 18.02 -6.15 -1.59
N LEU A 331 17.03 -5.32 -1.25
CA LEU A 331 15.87 -5.03 -2.10
C LEU A 331 16.26 -4.31 -3.39
N ILE A 332 17.11 -3.28 -3.31
CA ILE A 332 17.65 -2.56 -4.47
C ILE A 332 18.34 -3.53 -5.43
N ALA A 333 19.23 -4.39 -4.93
CA ALA A 333 19.92 -5.37 -5.75
C ALA A 333 18.93 -6.35 -6.42
N LYS A 334 17.87 -6.74 -5.72
CA LYS A 334 16.82 -7.61 -6.24
C LYS A 334 15.95 -6.91 -7.30
N GLN A 335 15.57 -5.65 -7.07
CA GLN A 335 14.83 -4.82 -8.02
C GLN A 335 15.58 -4.69 -9.34
N LYS A 336 16.88 -4.39 -9.29
CA LYS A 336 17.76 -4.35 -10.46
C LYS A 336 17.73 -5.67 -11.25
N LYS A 337 17.91 -6.81 -10.60
CA LYS A 337 17.87 -8.15 -11.26
C LYS A 337 16.52 -8.44 -11.92
N ILE A 338 15.43 -8.12 -11.23
CA ILE A 338 14.08 -8.32 -11.74
C ILE A 338 13.82 -7.41 -12.96
N LEU A 339 14.19 -6.13 -12.87
CA LEU A 339 14.02 -5.17 -13.96
C LEU A 339 14.81 -5.57 -15.21
N GLN A 340 16.09 -5.92 -15.04
CA GLN A 340 16.93 -6.44 -16.12
C GLN A 340 16.34 -7.70 -16.75
N SER A 341 15.79 -8.60 -15.93
CA SER A 341 15.16 -9.81 -16.46
C SER A 341 13.90 -9.51 -17.28
N ALA A 342 13.00 -8.69 -16.73
CA ALA A 342 11.73 -8.35 -17.34
C ALA A 342 11.91 -7.55 -18.64
N ALA A 343 12.93 -6.71 -18.73
CA ALA A 343 13.26 -5.95 -19.94
C ALA A 343 13.42 -6.85 -21.18
N ARG A 344 13.97 -8.06 -21.02
CA ARG A 344 14.15 -9.04 -22.10
C ARG A 344 12.85 -9.50 -22.74
N LEU A 345 11.72 -9.40 -22.02
CA LEU A 345 10.40 -9.75 -22.53
C LEU A 345 9.83 -8.68 -23.47
N CYS A 346 10.27 -7.43 -23.32
CA CYS A 346 9.74 -6.29 -24.04
C CYS A 346 10.18 -6.33 -25.50
N LYS A 347 9.24 -6.27 -26.43
CA LYS A 347 9.55 -6.22 -27.87
C LYS A 347 10.04 -4.83 -28.28
N LYS A 348 10.60 -4.71 -29.48
CA LYS A 348 10.91 -3.39 -30.09
C LYS A 348 9.66 -2.53 -30.19
N LYS A 349 9.75 -1.25 -29.81
CA LYS A 349 8.63 -0.29 -29.62
C LYS A 349 7.65 -0.69 -28.52
N GLY A 350 7.99 -1.71 -27.72
CA GLY A 350 7.26 -2.06 -26.51
C GLY A 350 7.57 -1.10 -25.37
N LEU A 351 6.72 -1.12 -24.34
CA LEU A 351 6.94 -0.35 -23.12
C LEU A 351 7.29 -1.27 -21.96
N LEU A 352 8.34 -0.92 -21.22
CA LEU A 352 8.70 -1.46 -19.94
C LEU A 352 8.32 -0.44 -18.87
N ILE A 353 7.48 -0.85 -17.91
CA ILE A 353 7.00 0.00 -16.83
C ILE A 353 7.58 -0.54 -15.55
N TYR A 354 8.38 0.27 -14.86
CA TYR A 354 8.88 -0.03 -13.52
C TYR A 354 8.08 0.76 -12.50
N ALA A 355 7.67 0.10 -11.42
CA ALA A 355 6.87 0.71 -10.38
C ALA A 355 7.22 0.13 -9.00
N THR A 356 7.04 0.95 -7.96
CA THR A 356 7.12 0.53 -6.56
C THR A 356 6.05 1.26 -5.74
N CYS A 357 5.80 0.78 -4.53
CA CYS A 357 5.09 1.53 -3.49
C CYS A 357 6.05 2.09 -2.42
N SER A 358 7.25 2.51 -2.84
CA SER A 358 8.26 3.18 -2.01
C SER A 358 8.28 4.68 -2.25
N LEU A 359 8.71 5.44 -1.24
CA LEU A 359 9.00 6.87 -1.34
C LEU A 359 10.48 7.16 -1.57
N LEU A 360 11.36 6.15 -1.49
CA LEU A 360 12.81 6.33 -1.59
C LEU A 360 13.27 6.35 -3.04
N ASP A 361 14.04 7.36 -3.40
CA ASP A 361 14.66 7.51 -4.73
C ASP A 361 15.59 6.33 -5.10
N GLU A 362 16.27 5.73 -4.11
CA GLU A 362 17.12 4.54 -4.24
C GLU A 362 16.36 3.32 -4.82
N GLU A 363 15.07 3.18 -4.51
CA GLU A 363 14.19 2.14 -5.06
C GLU A 363 13.44 2.59 -6.32
N ASN A 364 13.55 3.87 -6.68
CA ASN A 364 12.71 4.54 -7.67
C ASN A 364 13.56 5.12 -8.82
N GLU A 365 13.81 6.42 -8.83
CA GLU A 365 14.54 7.12 -9.89
C GLU A 365 15.92 6.52 -10.12
N GLN A 366 16.67 6.22 -9.05
CA GLN A 366 18.01 5.66 -9.18
C GLN A 366 18.00 4.26 -9.82
N GLN A 367 16.94 3.46 -9.61
CA GLN A 367 16.80 2.17 -10.31
C GLN A 367 16.64 2.36 -11.82
N VAL A 368 15.83 3.34 -12.21
CA VAL A 368 15.54 3.65 -13.62
C VAL A 368 16.76 4.26 -14.31
N GLU A 369 17.44 5.19 -13.65
CA GLU A 369 18.67 5.83 -14.15
C GLU A 369 19.78 4.81 -14.36
N ASN A 370 20.03 3.95 -13.37
CA ASN A 370 20.99 2.86 -13.48
C ASN A 370 20.63 1.91 -14.63
N PHE A 371 19.36 1.50 -14.73
CA PHE A 371 18.91 0.63 -15.82
C PHE A 371 19.14 1.25 -17.20
N LEU A 372 18.82 2.54 -17.38
CA LEU A 372 18.98 3.24 -18.65
C LEU A 372 20.46 3.45 -19.02
N SER A 373 21.34 3.62 -18.03
CA SER A 373 22.79 3.69 -18.26
C SER A 373 23.38 2.36 -18.76
N GLU A 374 22.77 1.23 -18.37
CA GLU A 374 23.20 -0.12 -18.73
C GLU A 374 22.51 -0.66 -19.99
N ASN A 375 21.39 -0.06 -20.42
CA ASN A 375 20.54 -0.55 -21.51
C ASN A 375 20.23 0.54 -22.54
N SER A 376 21.16 0.75 -23.48
CA SER A 376 21.05 1.78 -24.54
C SER A 376 19.94 1.52 -25.59
N ASP A 377 19.25 0.37 -25.50
CA ASP A 377 18.07 0.03 -26.29
C ASP A 377 16.77 0.55 -25.66
N PHE A 378 16.82 1.13 -24.45
CA PHE A 378 15.67 1.78 -23.82
C PHE A 378 15.89 3.29 -23.69
N LYS A 379 14.78 4.04 -23.76
CA LYS A 379 14.75 5.47 -23.40
C LYS A 379 13.58 5.75 -22.47
N LEU A 380 13.74 6.75 -21.60
CA LEU A 380 12.66 7.22 -20.73
C LEU A 380 11.56 7.90 -21.57
N LEU A 381 10.30 7.51 -21.33
CA LEU A 381 9.11 8.14 -21.88
C LEU A 381 8.37 8.86 -20.75
N GLY A 382 8.07 10.15 -20.95
CA GLY A 382 7.37 10.95 -19.94
C GLY A 382 5.95 10.44 -19.68
N LYS A 383 5.55 10.41 -18.40
CA LYS A 383 4.22 9.96 -17.96
C LYS A 383 3.05 10.64 -18.68
N SER A 384 3.17 11.94 -18.99
CA SER A 384 2.12 12.77 -19.61
C SER A 384 1.71 12.24 -20.98
N VAL A 385 2.67 11.76 -21.77
CA VAL A 385 2.46 11.14 -23.10
C VAL A 385 1.47 9.97 -23.05
N ILE A 386 1.29 9.37 -21.87
CA ILE A 386 0.35 8.27 -21.62
C ILE A 386 -0.87 8.75 -20.86
N LEU A 387 -0.67 9.36 -19.69
CA LEU A 387 -1.74 9.63 -18.73
C LEU A 387 -2.77 10.66 -19.24
N GLU A 388 -2.32 11.66 -20.01
CA GLU A 388 -3.23 12.68 -20.59
C GLU A 388 -4.24 12.07 -21.58
N LYS A 389 -3.90 10.95 -22.22
CA LYS A 389 -4.84 10.21 -23.10
C LYS A 389 -6.02 9.61 -22.34
N TYR A 390 -5.91 9.52 -21.02
CA TYR A 390 -6.95 9.08 -20.11
C TYR A 390 -7.57 10.27 -19.33
N GLY A 391 -7.25 11.51 -19.70
CA GLY A 391 -7.68 12.72 -18.98
C GLY A 391 -6.97 12.93 -17.63
N LEU A 392 -5.86 12.22 -17.39
CA LEU A 392 -5.15 12.26 -16.11
C LEU A 392 -3.99 13.25 -16.19
N VAL A 393 -4.25 14.48 -15.76
CA VAL A 393 -3.25 15.55 -15.68
C VAL A 393 -2.68 15.59 -14.26
N LEU A 394 -1.38 15.34 -14.15
CA LEU A 394 -0.64 15.36 -12.89
C LEU A 394 0.52 16.34 -13.00
N SER A 395 1.09 16.72 -11.85
CA SER A 395 2.23 17.64 -11.79
C SER A 395 3.37 17.23 -12.75
N ASP A 396 4.11 18.24 -13.19
CA ASP A 396 5.16 18.10 -14.19
C ASP A 396 6.24 17.07 -13.83
N GLY A 397 7.00 16.66 -14.84
CA GLY A 397 8.10 15.71 -14.71
C GLY A 397 7.86 14.38 -15.42
N LYS A 398 8.93 13.59 -15.56
CA LYS A 398 8.91 12.38 -16.40
C LYS A 398 8.30 11.17 -15.71
N TYR A 399 8.37 11.11 -14.38
CA TYR A 399 7.89 9.99 -13.55
C TYR A 399 6.52 10.27 -12.93
N LEU A 400 5.74 9.21 -12.68
CA LEU A 400 4.60 9.24 -11.78
C LEU A 400 5.13 9.14 -10.35
N LYS A 401 4.97 10.23 -9.57
CA LYS A 401 5.31 10.27 -8.15
C LYS A 401 4.08 10.69 -7.39
N LEU A 402 3.64 9.84 -6.48
CA LEU A 402 2.52 10.11 -5.61
C LEU A 402 2.97 10.05 -4.16
N ASN A 403 2.40 10.90 -3.31
CA ASN A 403 2.55 10.80 -1.88
C ASN A 403 1.26 11.22 -1.15
N PRO A 404 1.11 10.82 0.12
CA PRO A 404 -0.11 11.11 0.85
C PRO A 404 -0.40 12.59 1.12
N PHE A 405 0.61 13.46 1.10
CA PHE A 405 0.42 14.87 1.38
C PHE A 405 -0.11 15.62 0.16
N GLU A 406 0.51 15.45 -1.00
CA GLU A 406 0.15 16.18 -2.21
C GLU A 406 -1.07 15.57 -2.93
N ASN A 407 -1.27 14.25 -2.80
CA ASN A 407 -2.22 13.51 -3.64
C ASN A 407 -3.35 12.83 -2.85
N ASP A 408 -3.25 12.74 -1.52
CA ASP A 408 -4.13 11.92 -0.65
C ASP A 408 -4.23 10.43 -1.08
N THR A 409 -3.15 9.89 -1.65
CA THR A 409 -3.01 8.47 -1.98
C THR A 409 -1.97 7.81 -1.09
N ASP A 410 -1.70 6.51 -1.30
CA ASP A 410 -0.43 5.95 -0.84
C ASP A 410 0.75 6.48 -1.68
N GLY A 411 1.96 6.39 -1.15
CA GLY A 411 3.18 6.67 -1.90
C GLY A 411 3.42 5.65 -3.02
N PHE A 412 3.55 6.13 -4.25
CA PHE A 412 3.79 5.30 -5.43
C PHE A 412 4.77 5.96 -6.40
N PHE A 413 5.55 5.11 -7.07
CA PHE A 413 6.42 5.50 -8.17
C PHE A 413 6.08 4.71 -9.42
N GLY A 414 6.17 5.37 -10.59
CA GLY A 414 6.04 4.73 -11.89
C GLY A 414 6.90 5.41 -12.95
N ALA A 415 7.68 4.62 -13.68
CA ALA A 415 8.49 5.06 -14.80
C ALA A 415 8.18 4.22 -16.04
N VAL A 416 8.17 4.87 -17.21
CA VAL A 416 7.89 4.22 -18.49
C VAL A 416 9.12 4.33 -19.37
N MET A 417 9.61 3.19 -19.84
CA MET A 417 10.76 3.11 -20.72
C MET A 417 10.32 2.46 -22.03
N GLU A 418 10.58 3.11 -23.16
CA GLU A 418 10.30 2.56 -24.49
C GLU A 418 11.55 1.86 -25.01
N ARG A 419 11.38 0.61 -25.50
CA ARG A 419 12.45 -0.09 -26.21
C ARG A 419 12.58 0.43 -27.64
N VAL A 420 13.65 1.14 -27.95
CA VAL A 420 13.88 1.80 -29.24
C VAL A 420 14.63 0.94 -30.26
N LYS A 421 15.49 0.03 -29.80
CA LYS A 421 16.33 -0.80 -30.68
C LYS A 421 15.82 -2.22 -30.80
#